data_AF-A0A4Q9PSK8-F1
#
_entry.id   AF-A0A4Q9PSK8-F1
#
_cell.length_a   1.000
_cell.length_b   1.000
_cell.length_c   1.000
_cell.angle_alpha   90.00
_cell.angle_beta   90.00
_cell.angle_gamma   90.00
#
_symmetry.space_group_name_H-M   'P 1'
#
loop_
_entity.id
_entity.type
_entity.pdbx_description
1 polymer ?
#
loop_
_entity_poly.entity_id
_entity_poly.type
_entity_poly.pdbx_seq_one_letter_code
_entity_poly.pdbx_strand_id
1 'polypeptide(L)'
;LSTCPLTIHALLHIADSIRDIGPVWAAWAFPMERYCGSLQPAIRSRRFPYASLNRYVLDKARLDHIKLRYGSTLRTHLTLHAPLGVLPKSVEGYTSLVLLPSSRTVVLDRGTQTKIIGALCTRFTTAAPSIIRQALPTEVEEWAKFRILNDGDTIRSAALDAVAADSRNASYVRYELFIDLLARQRNAPSIFRPQVFYGELQHIYLVNLSPIPSCGINTVTPILLAAIKTCNIDRTDSTLDIHWYTSLGAVDFVDLETIQAVVGRVKDRGHFAIIDRNTVNLVSTHYIDEPEGPEEVVPR
;
A
#
# COMPACT_ATOMS: atom_id res chain seq x y z
N LEU A 1 -19.57 -14.14 42.85
CA LEU A 1 -19.00 -14.19 41.48
C LEU A 1 -17.60 -13.62 41.52
N SER A 2 -16.57 -14.45 41.34
CA SER A 2 -15.19 -13.98 41.17
C SER A 2 -15.03 -13.49 39.72
N THR A 3 -15.60 -12.34 39.42
CA THR A 3 -15.44 -11.69 38.11
C THR A 3 -14.11 -10.97 38.05
N CYS A 4 -13.41 -11.11 36.92
CA CYS A 4 -12.17 -10.35 36.67
C CYS A 4 -12.50 -8.85 36.69
N PRO A 5 -11.95 -8.05 37.64
CA PRO A 5 -12.27 -6.63 37.77
C PRO A 5 -11.99 -5.84 36.48
N LEU A 6 -10.99 -6.29 35.72
CA LEU A 6 -10.60 -5.69 34.45
C LEU A 6 -11.74 -5.74 33.41
N THR A 7 -12.47 -6.86 33.32
CA THR A 7 -13.57 -6.99 32.35
C THR A 7 -14.75 -6.09 32.71
N ILE A 8 -15.06 -5.96 34.00
CA ILE A 8 -16.13 -5.04 34.47
C ILE A 8 -15.73 -3.59 34.23
N HIS A 9 -14.48 -3.23 34.53
CA HIS A 9 -13.96 -1.88 34.28
C HIS A 9 -13.99 -1.52 32.79
N ALA A 10 -13.60 -2.44 31.90
CA ALA A 10 -13.68 -2.24 30.46
C ALA A 10 -15.14 -2.01 29.97
N LEU A 11 -16.12 -2.71 30.56
CA LEU A 11 -17.53 -2.50 30.23
C LEU A 11 -18.05 -1.12 30.67
N LEU A 12 -17.58 -0.59 31.80
CA LEU A 12 -17.94 0.75 32.26
C LEU A 12 -17.42 1.84 31.30
N HIS A 13 -16.25 1.63 30.70
CA HIS A 13 -15.64 2.57 29.77
C HIS A 13 -15.99 2.31 28.30
N ILE A 14 -16.93 1.41 28.00
CA ILE A 14 -17.26 1.06 26.61
C ILE A 14 -17.83 2.25 25.85
N ALA A 15 -18.64 3.10 26.49
CA ALA A 15 -19.23 4.27 25.86
C ALA A 15 -18.17 5.33 25.50
N ASP A 16 -17.23 5.59 26.43
CA ASP A 16 -16.12 6.51 26.20
C ASP A 16 -15.17 5.96 25.13
N SER A 17 -14.87 4.66 25.19
CA SER A 17 -14.10 3.97 24.14
C SER A 17 -14.78 4.09 22.77
N ILE A 18 -16.11 3.96 22.68
CA ILE A 18 -16.83 4.11 21.41
C ILE A 18 -16.75 5.55 20.88
N ARG A 19 -16.75 6.56 21.75
CA ARG A 19 -16.60 7.95 21.34
C ARG A 19 -15.17 8.24 20.86
N ASP A 20 -14.17 7.70 21.55
CA ASP A 20 -12.77 8.02 21.31
C ASP A 20 -12.16 7.26 20.13
N ILE A 21 -12.49 5.95 19.99
CA ILE A 21 -11.88 5.06 18.99
C ILE A 21 -12.89 4.39 18.07
N GLY A 22 -14.17 4.73 18.20
CA GLY A 22 -15.26 4.18 17.39
C GLY A 22 -15.82 2.85 17.93
N PRO A 23 -16.82 2.27 17.25
CA PRO A 23 -17.47 1.04 17.69
C PRO A 23 -16.48 -0.10 17.93
N VAL A 24 -16.74 -0.97 18.92
CA VAL A 24 -15.87 -2.10 19.26
C VAL A 24 -15.51 -2.97 18.04
N TRP A 25 -16.45 -3.17 17.11
CA TRP A 25 -16.17 -3.92 15.89
C TRP A 25 -15.15 -3.24 14.97
N ALA A 26 -15.05 -1.90 14.99
CA ALA A 26 -14.08 -1.15 14.20
C ALA A 26 -12.71 -1.14 14.87
N ALA A 27 -12.67 -0.95 16.19
CA ALA A 27 -11.41 -0.81 16.94
C ALA A 27 -10.76 -2.15 17.35
N TRP A 28 -11.56 -3.17 17.67
CA TRP A 28 -11.07 -4.41 18.30
C TRP A 28 -11.06 -5.62 17.38
N ALA A 29 -12.05 -5.73 16.48
CA ALA A 29 -12.20 -6.94 15.66
C ALA A 29 -10.95 -7.20 14.82
N PHE A 30 -10.35 -6.16 14.23
CA PHE A 30 -9.13 -6.28 13.43
C PHE A 30 -7.91 -6.75 14.25
N PRO A 31 -7.51 -6.04 15.35
CA PRO A 31 -6.39 -6.49 16.17
C PRO A 31 -6.55 -7.94 16.61
N MET A 32 -7.77 -8.31 16.98
CA MET A 32 -8.04 -9.65 17.46
C MET A 32 -8.07 -10.70 16.39
N GLU A 33 -8.60 -10.42 15.21
CA GLU A 33 -8.56 -11.31 14.07
C GLU A 33 -7.10 -11.62 13.71
N ARG A 34 -6.25 -10.59 13.62
CA ARG A 34 -4.82 -10.76 13.35
C ARG A 34 -4.13 -11.54 14.46
N TYR A 35 -4.44 -11.24 15.72
CA TYR A 35 -3.89 -11.96 16.88
C TYR A 35 -4.31 -13.43 16.86
N CYS A 36 -5.59 -13.72 16.70
CA CYS A 36 -6.13 -15.08 16.63
C CYS A 36 -5.58 -15.86 15.43
N GLY A 37 -5.46 -15.21 14.25
CA GLY A 37 -4.83 -15.79 13.08
C GLY A 37 -3.37 -16.16 13.32
N SER A 38 -2.63 -15.35 14.09
CA SER A 38 -1.25 -15.69 14.49
C SER A 38 -1.17 -16.89 15.45
N LEU A 39 -2.24 -17.14 16.20
CA LEU A 39 -2.34 -18.26 17.16
C LEU A 39 -2.89 -19.55 16.51
N GLN A 40 -3.60 -19.46 15.40
CA GLN A 40 -4.22 -20.62 14.75
C GLN A 40 -3.21 -21.75 14.42
N PRO A 41 -2.01 -21.46 13.87
CA PRO A 41 -0.98 -22.49 13.62
C PRO A 41 -0.42 -23.13 14.90
N ALA A 42 -0.64 -22.53 16.07
CA ALA A 42 -0.17 -23.04 17.36
C ALA A 42 -1.06 -24.16 17.92
N ILE A 43 -2.25 -24.38 17.34
CA ILE A 43 -3.16 -25.46 17.74
C ILE A 43 -2.70 -26.78 17.10
N ARG A 44 -1.54 -27.27 17.54
CA ARG A 44 -0.91 -28.49 17.00
C ARG A 44 -1.50 -29.78 17.57
N SER A 45 -2.25 -29.70 18.67
CA SER A 45 -2.87 -30.85 19.34
C SER A 45 -4.40 -30.75 19.34
N ARG A 46 -5.06 -31.76 18.76
CA ARG A 46 -6.53 -31.90 18.80
C ARG A 46 -7.05 -32.31 20.18
N ARG A 47 -6.23 -33.04 20.97
CA ARG A 47 -6.60 -33.54 22.30
C ARG A 47 -6.42 -32.48 23.40
N PHE A 48 -5.39 -31.64 23.27
CA PHE A 48 -5.05 -30.60 24.26
C PHE A 48 -4.78 -29.24 23.59
N PRO A 49 -5.79 -28.63 22.95
CA PRO A 49 -5.63 -27.40 22.16
C PRO A 49 -5.15 -26.22 23.03
N TYR A 50 -5.72 -26.04 24.22
CA TYR A 50 -5.36 -24.92 25.11
C TYR A 50 -3.94 -25.03 25.69
N ALA A 51 -3.49 -26.25 26.03
CA ALA A 51 -2.12 -26.43 26.50
C ALA A 51 -1.09 -26.13 25.40
N SER A 52 -1.39 -26.52 24.15
CA SER A 52 -0.58 -26.21 22.97
C SER A 52 -0.50 -24.69 22.73
N LEU A 53 -1.64 -24.00 22.80
CA LEU A 53 -1.73 -22.55 22.70
C LEU A 53 -0.94 -21.84 23.79
N ASN A 54 -1.14 -22.21 25.06
CA ASN A 54 -0.44 -21.61 26.18
C ASN A 54 1.08 -21.74 26.05
N ARG A 55 1.56 -22.92 25.64
CA ARG A 55 2.98 -23.18 25.40
C ARG A 55 3.51 -22.26 24.30
N TYR A 56 2.80 -22.12 23.19
CA TYR A 56 3.19 -21.25 22.09
C TYR A 56 3.26 -19.77 22.49
N VAL A 57 2.24 -19.27 23.19
CA VAL A 57 2.21 -17.86 23.66
C VAL A 57 3.38 -17.61 24.62
N LEU A 58 3.63 -18.53 25.54
CA LEU A 58 4.74 -18.47 26.50
C LEU A 58 6.11 -18.49 25.79
N ASP A 59 6.30 -19.40 24.83
CA ASP A 59 7.56 -19.51 24.09
C ASP A 59 7.79 -18.31 23.17
N LYS A 60 6.73 -17.76 22.55
CA LYS A 60 6.78 -16.51 21.78
C LYS A 60 7.20 -15.34 22.66
N ALA A 61 6.56 -15.15 23.82
CA ALA A 61 6.90 -14.08 24.76
C ALA A 61 8.34 -14.20 25.28
N ARG A 62 8.81 -15.42 25.55
CA ARG A 62 10.22 -15.68 25.92
C ARG A 62 11.19 -15.32 24.81
N LEU A 63 10.85 -15.69 23.56
CA LEU A 63 11.67 -15.36 22.40
C LEU A 63 11.75 -13.84 22.21
N ASP A 64 10.62 -13.13 22.34
CA ASP A 64 10.58 -11.68 22.26
C ASP A 64 11.40 -11.03 23.39
N HIS A 65 11.31 -11.53 24.62
CA HIS A 65 12.15 -11.08 25.73
C HIS A 65 13.65 -11.27 25.47
N ILE A 66 14.05 -12.40 24.87
CA ILE A 66 15.44 -12.65 24.46
C ILE A 66 15.87 -11.64 23.39
N LYS A 67 15.04 -11.41 22.36
CA LYS A 67 15.35 -10.43 21.31
C LYS A 67 15.54 -9.02 21.88
N LEU A 68 14.71 -8.61 22.84
CA LEU A 68 14.83 -7.32 23.51
C LEU A 68 16.09 -7.22 24.36
N ARG A 69 16.41 -8.29 25.11
CA ARG A 69 17.55 -8.30 26.03
C ARG A 69 18.91 -8.33 25.32
N TYR A 70 19.02 -9.03 24.19
CA TYR A 70 20.29 -9.31 23.54
C TYR A 70 20.49 -8.57 22.19
N GLY A 71 19.62 -7.61 21.87
CA GLY A 71 19.84 -6.63 20.80
C GLY A 71 19.61 -7.10 19.36
N SER A 72 19.93 -6.21 18.40
CA SER A 72 19.62 -6.30 16.97
C SER A 72 20.23 -7.51 16.25
N THR A 73 21.43 -7.95 16.66
CA THR A 73 22.12 -9.09 16.05
C THR A 73 21.34 -10.40 16.24
N LEU A 74 20.92 -10.72 17.47
CA LEU A 74 20.12 -11.92 17.76
C LEU A 74 18.68 -11.79 17.25
N ARG A 75 18.14 -10.57 17.17
CA ARG A 75 16.80 -10.32 16.61
C ARG A 75 16.68 -10.82 15.17
N THR A 76 17.71 -10.60 14.36
CA THR A 76 17.77 -11.05 12.96
C THR A 76 17.87 -12.58 12.85
N HIS A 77 18.72 -13.21 13.67
CA HIS A 77 18.91 -14.67 13.67
C HIS A 77 17.74 -15.47 14.26
N LEU A 78 16.97 -14.87 15.17
CA LEU A 78 15.81 -15.49 15.83
C LEU A 78 14.47 -15.12 15.16
N THR A 79 14.51 -14.60 13.92
CA THR A 79 13.30 -14.39 13.15
C THR A 79 12.67 -15.74 12.78
N LEU A 80 11.42 -15.93 13.16
CA LEU A 80 10.64 -17.15 12.84
C LEU A 80 10.00 -17.09 11.45
N HIS A 81 10.24 -16.00 10.71
CA HIS A 81 9.76 -15.85 9.35
C HIS A 81 10.72 -16.55 8.40
N ALA A 82 10.18 -17.36 7.49
CA ALA A 82 10.98 -17.88 6.40
C ALA A 82 11.65 -16.69 5.68
N PRO A 83 12.95 -16.77 5.35
CA PRO A 83 13.55 -15.75 4.49
C PRO A 83 12.71 -15.66 3.21
N LEU A 84 12.34 -14.44 2.80
CA LEU A 84 11.66 -14.27 1.51
C LEU A 84 12.57 -14.90 0.46
N GLY A 85 12.12 -16.00 -0.17
CA GLY A 85 12.92 -16.72 -1.18
C GLY A 85 13.26 -15.89 -2.41
N VAL A 86 12.65 -14.71 -2.54
CA VAL A 86 12.95 -13.69 -3.55
C VAL A 86 13.01 -12.34 -2.84
N LEU A 87 14.12 -11.63 -2.99
CA LEU A 87 14.29 -10.31 -2.40
C LEU A 87 13.40 -9.28 -3.11
N PRO A 88 12.98 -8.20 -2.41
CA PRO A 88 12.39 -7.04 -3.06
C PRO A 88 13.31 -6.50 -4.16
N LYS A 89 12.76 -6.04 -5.28
CA LYS A 89 13.50 -5.42 -6.38
C LYS A 89 13.45 -3.90 -6.22
N SER A 90 14.60 -3.29 -5.93
CA SER A 90 14.79 -1.84 -6.04
C SER A 90 15.01 -1.46 -7.49
N VAL A 91 14.41 -0.37 -7.93
CA VAL A 91 14.50 0.13 -9.31
C VAL A 91 15.27 1.44 -9.30
N GLU A 92 16.21 1.59 -10.23
CA GLU A 92 17.00 2.82 -10.35
C GLU A 92 16.08 4.03 -10.59
N GLY A 93 16.34 5.14 -9.89
CA GLY A 93 15.47 6.32 -9.93
C GLY A 93 14.29 6.30 -8.96
N TYR A 94 13.99 5.16 -8.32
CA TYR A 94 12.92 5.02 -7.33
C TYR A 94 13.49 4.69 -5.95
N THR A 95 13.64 5.71 -5.11
CA THR A 95 14.22 5.56 -3.76
C THR A 95 13.15 5.42 -2.67
N SER A 96 11.91 5.81 -2.97
CA SER A 96 10.78 5.82 -2.03
C SER A 96 10.03 4.49 -1.94
N LEU A 97 10.27 3.54 -2.86
CA LEU A 97 9.51 2.30 -2.96
C LEU A 97 10.35 1.11 -3.43
N VAL A 98 9.85 -0.11 -3.19
CA VAL A 98 10.42 -1.37 -3.67
C VAL A 98 9.33 -2.28 -4.23
N LEU A 99 9.63 -3.01 -5.30
CA LEU A 99 8.73 -4.01 -5.86
C LEU A 99 8.84 -5.32 -5.08
N LEU A 100 7.71 -5.96 -4.80
CA LEU A 100 7.66 -7.19 -4.02
C LEU A 100 7.49 -8.42 -4.93
N PRO A 101 7.99 -9.60 -4.54
CA PRO A 101 8.03 -10.78 -5.41
C PRO A 101 6.65 -11.25 -5.87
N SER A 102 6.35 -11.07 -7.15
CA SER A 102 5.26 -11.68 -7.93
C SER A 102 5.17 -10.86 -9.22
N SER A 103 5.88 -11.28 -10.26
CA SER A 103 5.91 -10.60 -11.54
C SER A 103 5.80 -11.59 -12.69
N ARG A 104 5.39 -11.08 -13.85
CA ARG A 104 5.35 -11.82 -15.11
C ARG A 104 5.75 -10.91 -16.26
N THR A 105 6.28 -11.47 -17.33
CA THR A 105 6.51 -10.73 -18.58
C THR A 105 5.22 -10.72 -19.39
N VAL A 106 4.82 -9.56 -19.91
CA VAL A 106 3.60 -9.39 -20.70
C VAL A 106 3.89 -8.59 -21.97
N VAL A 107 3.27 -9.03 -23.07
CA VAL A 107 3.25 -8.27 -24.33
C VAL A 107 2.15 -7.20 -24.24
N LEU A 108 2.52 -5.95 -24.46
CA LEU A 108 1.57 -4.83 -24.39
C LEU A 108 0.60 -4.85 -25.58
N ASP A 109 -0.71 -4.77 -25.30
CA ASP A 109 -1.72 -4.56 -26.35
C ASP A 109 -1.67 -3.12 -26.87
N ARG A 110 -2.23 -2.88 -28.07
CA ARG A 110 -2.22 -1.54 -28.69
C ARG A 110 -2.90 -0.47 -27.83
N GLY A 111 -3.93 -0.84 -27.07
CA GLY A 111 -4.65 0.07 -26.18
C GLY A 111 -3.75 0.53 -25.04
N THR A 112 -3.12 -0.41 -24.32
CA THR A 112 -2.18 -0.08 -23.23
C THR A 112 -0.95 0.66 -23.74
N GLN A 113 -0.37 0.27 -24.89
CA GLN A 113 0.74 1.01 -25.50
C GLN A 113 0.37 2.47 -25.74
N THR A 114 -0.83 2.75 -26.27
CA THR A 114 -1.27 4.12 -26.55
C THR A 114 -1.39 4.94 -25.26
N LYS A 115 -1.89 4.33 -24.18
CA LYS A 115 -2.00 5.00 -22.88
C LYS A 115 -0.65 5.25 -22.21
N ILE A 116 0.26 4.27 -22.26
CA ILE A 116 1.64 4.40 -21.78
C ILE A 116 2.35 5.52 -22.54
N ILE A 117 2.26 5.55 -23.88
CA ILE A 117 2.85 6.61 -24.69
C ILE A 117 2.29 7.98 -24.28
N GLY A 118 0.98 8.08 -24.06
CA GLY A 118 0.34 9.31 -23.56
C GLY A 118 0.93 9.78 -22.24
N ALA A 119 1.04 8.89 -21.25
CA ALA A 119 1.63 9.19 -19.94
C ALA A 119 3.09 9.63 -20.04
N LEU A 120 3.89 8.94 -20.88
CA LEU A 120 5.29 9.28 -21.10
C LEU A 120 5.47 10.61 -21.85
N CYS A 121 4.58 10.94 -22.79
CA CYS A 121 4.57 12.27 -23.43
C CYS A 121 4.33 13.38 -22.40
N THR A 122 3.41 13.18 -21.46
CA THR A 122 3.17 14.13 -20.36
C THR A 122 4.39 14.26 -19.45
N ARG A 123 5.10 13.16 -19.17
CA ARG A 123 6.32 13.16 -18.35
C ARG A 123 7.49 13.88 -19.02
N PHE A 124 7.72 13.64 -20.32
CA PHE A 124 8.92 14.13 -21.00
C PHE A 124 8.76 15.47 -21.70
N THR A 125 7.54 15.98 -21.95
CA THR A 125 7.12 17.27 -22.58
C THR A 125 7.75 17.64 -23.94
N THR A 126 8.96 17.17 -24.23
CA THR A 126 9.81 17.46 -25.39
C THR A 126 9.78 16.33 -26.42
N ALA A 127 9.26 15.15 -26.03
CA ALA A 127 9.25 13.95 -26.85
C ALA A 127 8.00 13.88 -27.74
N ALA A 128 8.20 13.75 -29.05
CA ALA A 128 7.10 13.40 -29.96
C ALA A 128 6.60 11.96 -29.68
N PRO A 129 5.28 11.69 -29.79
CA PRO A 129 4.73 10.35 -29.54
C PRO A 129 5.35 9.23 -30.39
N SER A 130 5.80 9.55 -31.61
CA SER A 130 6.47 8.61 -32.50
C SER A 130 7.82 8.13 -31.96
N ILE A 131 8.59 9.03 -31.33
CA ILE A 131 9.90 8.72 -30.75
C ILE A 131 9.72 7.80 -29.54
N ILE A 132 8.77 8.12 -28.66
CA ILE A 132 8.47 7.29 -27.49
C ILE A 132 8.01 5.89 -27.93
N ARG A 133 7.19 5.80 -28.98
CA ARG A 133 6.74 4.52 -29.52
C ARG A 133 7.90 3.65 -30.02
N GLN A 134 8.91 4.24 -30.64
CA GLN A 134 10.11 3.52 -31.10
C GLN A 134 10.99 3.05 -29.93
N ALA A 135 11.02 3.82 -28.84
CA ALA A 135 11.80 3.50 -27.65
C ALA A 135 11.12 2.49 -26.70
N LEU A 136 9.80 2.30 -26.83
CA LEU A 136 9.00 1.41 -26.01
C LEU A 136 9.28 -0.06 -26.36
N PRO A 137 9.64 -0.92 -25.39
CA PRO A 137 9.80 -2.34 -25.64
C PRO A 137 8.46 -3.03 -25.94
N THR A 138 8.51 -4.15 -26.66
CA THR A 138 7.31 -4.94 -26.98
C THR A 138 6.81 -5.74 -25.76
N GLU A 139 7.75 -6.19 -24.93
CA GLU A 139 7.50 -6.92 -23.68
C GLU A 139 7.91 -6.07 -22.48
N VAL A 140 7.09 -6.11 -21.42
CA VAL A 140 7.36 -5.41 -20.16
C VAL A 140 7.14 -6.35 -18.98
N GLU A 141 7.78 -6.02 -17.85
CA GLU A 141 7.52 -6.72 -16.60
C GLU A 141 6.27 -6.13 -15.94
N GLU A 142 5.27 -6.96 -15.68
CA GLU A 142 4.10 -6.62 -14.89
C GLU A 142 4.25 -7.16 -13.47
N TRP A 143 4.06 -6.30 -12.47
CA TRP A 143 4.25 -6.61 -11.06
C TRP A 143 2.91 -6.61 -10.31
N ALA A 144 2.77 -7.52 -9.35
CA ALA A 144 1.52 -7.66 -8.59
C ALA A 144 1.45 -6.76 -7.34
N LYS A 145 2.60 -6.31 -6.83
CA LYS A 145 2.68 -5.61 -5.55
C LYS A 145 3.96 -4.80 -5.41
N PHE A 146 3.84 -3.69 -4.70
CA PHE A 146 4.97 -2.86 -4.27
C PHE A 146 4.78 -2.41 -2.83
N ARG A 147 5.84 -1.91 -2.22
CA ARG A 147 5.83 -1.35 -0.87
C ARG A 147 6.48 0.02 -0.90
N ILE A 148 5.81 0.99 -0.32
CA ILE A 148 6.39 2.29 0.01
C ILE A 148 7.30 2.08 1.22
N LEU A 149 8.54 2.57 1.16
CA LEU A 149 9.52 2.42 2.23
C LEU A 149 9.20 3.31 3.45
N ASN A 150 9.97 3.18 4.54
CA ASN A 150 9.81 3.92 5.79
C ASN A 150 8.43 3.70 6.45
N ASP A 151 8.10 2.44 6.74
CA ASP A 151 6.80 2.01 7.30
C ASP A 151 5.58 2.41 6.45
N GLY A 152 5.81 2.58 5.14
CA GLY A 152 4.77 2.82 4.16
C GLY A 152 3.91 1.59 3.86
N ASP A 153 2.90 1.81 3.02
CA ASP A 153 1.91 0.77 2.72
C ASP A 153 2.44 -0.27 1.72
N THR A 154 1.95 -1.50 1.88
CA THR A 154 2.08 -2.55 0.85
C THR A 154 0.83 -2.55 -0.01
N ILE A 155 1.00 -2.24 -1.29
CA ILE A 155 -0.08 -2.03 -2.25
C ILE A 155 -0.10 -3.16 -3.26
N ARG A 156 -1.28 -3.59 -3.67
CA ARG A 156 -1.47 -4.70 -4.60
C ARG A 156 -2.25 -4.28 -5.84
N SER A 157 -1.88 -4.82 -6.99
CA SER A 157 -2.62 -4.63 -8.23
C SER A 157 -3.82 -5.59 -8.26
N ALA A 158 -5.00 -5.10 -8.60
CA ALA A 158 -6.23 -5.90 -8.66
C ALA A 158 -6.18 -7.03 -9.71
N ALA A 159 -5.42 -6.85 -10.80
CA ALA A 159 -5.41 -7.82 -11.91
C ALA A 159 -4.54 -9.07 -11.67
N LEU A 160 -3.50 -8.95 -10.84
CA LEU A 160 -2.55 -10.04 -10.57
C LEU A 160 -2.70 -10.65 -9.18
N ASP A 161 -3.50 -10.06 -8.29
CA ASP A 161 -3.65 -10.60 -6.94
C ASP A 161 -4.55 -11.85 -6.97
N ALA A 162 -4.05 -12.95 -6.40
CA ALA A 162 -4.87 -14.09 -6.07
C ALA A 162 -5.64 -13.73 -4.79
N VAL A 163 -6.80 -13.10 -4.95
CA VAL A 163 -7.67 -12.71 -3.83
C VAL A 163 -8.15 -14.00 -3.15
N ALA A 164 -7.50 -14.38 -2.05
CA ALA A 164 -8.10 -15.33 -1.12
C ALA A 164 -9.42 -14.74 -0.64
N ALA A 165 -10.46 -15.57 -0.46
CA ALA A 165 -11.81 -15.12 -0.12
C ALA A 165 -11.88 -14.21 1.13
N ASP A 166 -10.87 -14.31 2.00
CA ASP A 166 -10.73 -13.57 3.26
C ASP A 166 -9.63 -12.49 3.22
N SER A 167 -9.08 -12.20 2.03
CA SER A 167 -8.03 -11.19 1.88
C SER A 167 -8.62 -9.78 1.78
N ARG A 168 -7.99 -8.84 2.50
CA ARG A 168 -8.35 -7.42 2.43
C ARG A 168 -7.96 -6.88 1.07
N ASN A 169 -8.85 -6.08 0.50
CA ASN A 169 -8.57 -5.38 -0.75
C ASN A 169 -7.61 -4.19 -0.46
N ALA A 170 -6.34 -4.35 -0.84
CA ALA A 170 -5.29 -3.33 -0.79
C ALA A 170 -4.94 -2.78 -2.19
N SER A 171 -5.89 -2.78 -3.13
CA SER A 171 -5.73 -2.20 -4.47
C SER A 171 -6.20 -0.76 -4.58
N TYR A 172 -6.93 -0.23 -3.60
CA TYR A 172 -7.38 1.16 -3.63
C TYR A 172 -6.31 2.09 -3.06
N VAL A 173 -6.02 3.14 -3.82
CA VAL A 173 -4.91 4.06 -3.54
C VAL A 173 -5.34 5.52 -3.59
N ARG A 174 -4.65 6.33 -2.80
CA ARG A 174 -4.59 7.79 -2.93
C ARG A 174 -3.37 8.15 -3.76
N TYR A 175 -3.54 8.99 -4.76
CA TYR A 175 -2.45 9.50 -5.59
C TYR A 175 -2.67 10.98 -5.90
N GLU A 176 -1.58 11.71 -6.10
CA GLU A 176 -1.61 13.15 -6.34
C GLU A 176 -1.01 13.47 -7.69
N LEU A 177 -1.76 14.21 -8.51
CA LEU A 177 -1.32 14.62 -9.84
C LEU A 177 -1.40 16.13 -9.99
N PHE A 178 -0.51 16.68 -10.80
CA PHE A 178 -0.61 18.07 -11.24
C PHE A 178 -1.56 18.17 -12.43
N ILE A 179 -2.70 18.82 -12.22
CA ILE A 179 -3.68 19.12 -13.26
C ILE A 179 -3.54 20.56 -13.74
N ASP A 180 -3.68 20.76 -15.05
CA ASP A 180 -3.77 22.09 -15.64
C ASP A 180 -5.19 22.64 -15.51
N LEU A 181 -5.35 23.70 -14.70
CA LEU A 181 -6.62 24.38 -14.47
C LEU A 181 -7.21 24.97 -15.74
N LEU A 182 -6.35 25.36 -16.68
CA LEU A 182 -6.74 26.00 -17.93
C LEU A 182 -6.70 25.03 -19.12
N ALA A 183 -6.69 23.71 -18.87
CA ALA A 183 -6.65 22.68 -19.91
C ALA A 183 -7.77 22.81 -20.97
N ARG A 184 -8.92 23.39 -20.59
CA ARG A 184 -10.05 23.64 -21.52
C ARG A 184 -9.85 24.89 -22.39
N GLN A 185 -8.94 25.78 -22.01
CA GLN A 185 -8.62 27.03 -22.70
C GLN A 185 -7.34 26.87 -23.52
N ARG A 186 -7.47 26.45 -24.78
CA ARG A 186 -6.35 26.05 -25.66
C ARG A 186 -5.21 27.07 -25.81
N ASN A 187 -5.49 28.36 -25.62
CA ASN A 187 -4.51 29.43 -25.83
C ASN A 187 -4.05 30.09 -24.52
N ALA A 188 -4.50 29.60 -23.37
CA ALA A 188 -4.07 30.11 -22.08
C ALA A 188 -2.77 29.42 -21.65
N PRO A 189 -1.89 30.11 -20.90
CA PRO A 189 -0.72 29.47 -20.30
C PRO A 189 -1.19 28.39 -19.32
N SER A 190 -0.56 27.22 -19.36
CA SER A 190 -0.87 26.10 -18.46
C SER A 190 -0.59 26.49 -17.00
N ILE A 191 -1.57 26.30 -16.12
CA ILE A 191 -1.44 26.54 -14.68
C ILE A 191 -1.66 25.22 -13.95
N PHE A 192 -0.57 24.61 -13.52
CA PHE A 192 -0.59 23.34 -12.82
C PHE A 192 -0.91 23.53 -11.34
N ARG A 193 -1.86 22.74 -10.82
CA ARG A 193 -2.07 22.59 -9.38
C ARG A 193 -2.09 21.12 -8.99
N PRO A 194 -1.52 20.78 -7.82
CA PRO A 194 -1.66 19.44 -7.29
C PRO A 194 -3.13 19.19 -6.92
N GLN A 195 -3.63 18.02 -7.28
CA GLN A 195 -4.95 17.53 -6.90
C GLN A 195 -4.84 16.06 -6.49
N VAL A 196 -5.55 15.74 -5.39
CA VAL A 196 -5.68 14.38 -4.89
C VAL A 196 -6.76 13.64 -5.67
N PHE A 197 -6.44 12.40 -6.02
CA PHE A 197 -7.33 11.44 -6.66
C PHE A 197 -7.31 10.13 -5.87
N TYR A 198 -8.38 9.36 -6.06
CA TYR A 198 -8.54 8.03 -5.49
C TYR A 198 -8.89 7.06 -6.60
N GLY A 199 -8.42 5.82 -6.52
CA GLY A 199 -8.63 4.85 -7.58
C GLY A 199 -8.21 3.44 -7.21
N GLU A 200 -8.61 2.48 -8.03
CA GLU A 200 -8.19 1.10 -7.89
C GLU A 200 -7.00 0.82 -8.83
N LEU A 201 -5.85 0.50 -8.25
CA LEU A 201 -4.66 0.05 -8.96
C LEU A 201 -4.95 -1.27 -9.67
N GLN A 202 -4.98 -1.25 -11.00
CA GLN A 202 -5.24 -2.41 -11.84
C GLN A 202 -3.95 -3.16 -12.16
N HIS A 203 -2.93 -2.42 -12.61
CA HIS A 203 -1.67 -2.99 -13.10
C HIS A 203 -0.47 -2.13 -12.70
N ILE A 204 0.68 -2.76 -12.51
CA ILE A 204 1.97 -2.09 -12.30
C ILE A 204 2.91 -2.57 -13.40
N TYR A 205 3.42 -1.65 -14.22
CA TYR A 205 4.34 -1.96 -15.31
C TYR A 205 5.72 -1.38 -15.01
N LEU A 206 6.75 -2.20 -15.13
CA LEU A 206 8.14 -1.78 -15.21
C LEU A 206 8.54 -1.76 -16.70
N VAL A 207 8.70 -0.54 -17.22
CA VAL A 207 9.03 -0.27 -18.61
C VAL A 207 10.49 0.17 -18.69
N ASN A 208 11.33 -0.65 -19.34
CA ASN A 208 12.71 -0.27 -19.63
C ASN A 208 12.74 0.49 -20.95
N LEU A 209 12.71 1.82 -20.91
CA LEU A 209 12.74 2.64 -22.11
C LEU A 209 14.14 2.65 -22.72
N SER A 210 14.20 2.47 -24.05
CA SER A 210 15.44 2.63 -24.80
C SER A 210 15.92 4.09 -24.75
N PRO A 211 17.23 4.36 -24.92
CA PRO A 211 17.76 5.72 -24.92
C PRO A 211 17.04 6.63 -25.93
N ILE A 212 16.68 7.83 -25.48
CA ILE A 212 16.10 8.91 -26.29
C ILE A 212 16.94 10.18 -26.09
N PRO A 213 18.04 10.36 -26.84
CA PRO A 213 18.95 11.49 -26.66
C PRO A 213 18.26 12.85 -26.81
N SER A 214 17.24 12.95 -27.66
CA SER A 214 16.44 14.18 -27.86
C SER A 214 15.71 14.65 -26.60
N CYS A 215 15.55 13.78 -25.60
CA CYS A 215 14.86 14.05 -24.34
C CYS A 215 15.82 13.95 -23.15
N GLY A 216 17.13 13.94 -23.40
CA GLY A 216 18.15 13.80 -22.35
C GLY A 216 18.30 12.39 -21.78
N ILE A 217 17.63 11.39 -22.37
CA ILE A 217 17.71 9.99 -21.94
C ILE A 217 18.85 9.31 -22.71
N ASN A 218 20.01 9.17 -22.08
CA ASN A 218 21.21 8.65 -22.73
C ASN A 218 21.43 7.14 -22.51
N THR A 219 20.73 6.56 -21.53
CA THR A 219 20.83 5.16 -21.14
C THR A 219 19.44 4.53 -21.08
N VAL A 220 19.38 3.20 -21.02
CA VAL A 220 18.12 2.51 -20.77
C VAL A 220 17.61 2.95 -19.40
N THR A 221 16.43 3.56 -19.36
CA THR A 221 15.87 4.11 -18.12
C THR A 221 14.64 3.30 -17.70
N PRO A 222 14.64 2.69 -16.51
CA PRO A 222 13.48 2.01 -15.99
C PRO A 222 12.43 3.03 -15.51
N ILE A 223 11.18 2.83 -15.91
CA ILE A 223 10.03 3.64 -15.49
C ILE A 223 8.95 2.74 -14.93
N LEU A 224 8.46 3.09 -13.74
CA LEU A 224 7.34 2.42 -13.10
C LEU A 224 6.05 3.18 -13.38
N LEU A 225 5.10 2.50 -14.03
CA LEU A 225 3.79 3.05 -14.34
C LEU A 225 2.71 2.26 -13.61
N ALA A 226 1.79 2.99 -12.97
CA ALA A 226 0.58 2.48 -12.39
C ALA A 226 -0.60 2.74 -13.33
N ALA A 227 -1.34 1.68 -13.68
CA ALA A 227 -2.64 1.80 -14.32
C ALA A 227 -3.71 1.84 -13.24
N ILE A 228 -4.31 3.00 -13.01
CA ILE A 228 -5.27 3.22 -11.92
C ILE A 228 -6.63 3.51 -12.52
N LYS A 229 -7.66 2.76 -12.09
CA LYS A 229 -9.05 3.05 -12.44
C LYS A 229 -9.62 4.04 -11.44
N THR A 230 -9.82 5.27 -11.88
CA THR A 230 -10.14 6.42 -11.01
C THR A 230 -11.52 6.27 -10.39
N CYS A 231 -11.70 6.65 -9.13
CA CYS A 231 -13.00 6.73 -8.47
C CYS A 231 -13.68 8.04 -8.87
N ASN A 232 -14.90 7.98 -9.40
CA ASN A 232 -15.67 9.18 -9.69
C ASN A 232 -16.26 9.70 -8.37
N ILE A 233 -15.63 10.70 -7.78
CA ILE A 233 -16.10 11.28 -6.52
C ILE A 233 -17.37 12.09 -6.77
N ASP A 234 -18.48 11.62 -6.20
CA ASP A 234 -19.82 12.19 -6.40
C ASP A 234 -20.22 13.09 -5.21
N ARG A 235 -19.63 12.87 -4.03
CA ARG A 235 -19.91 13.61 -2.80
C ARG A 235 -18.66 13.69 -1.94
N THR A 236 -18.48 14.84 -1.29
CA THR A 236 -17.40 15.08 -0.32
C THR A 236 -17.99 15.73 0.92
N ASP A 237 -17.56 15.27 2.10
CA ASP A 237 -17.81 15.91 3.38
C ASP A 237 -16.52 16.54 3.85
N SER A 238 -16.45 17.86 3.83
CA SER A 238 -15.26 18.63 4.21
C SER A 238 -14.98 18.61 5.71
N THR A 239 -15.94 18.22 6.55
CA THR A 239 -15.76 18.22 8.01
C THR A 239 -14.98 16.99 8.48
N LEU A 240 -15.27 15.84 7.87
CA LEU A 240 -14.60 14.56 8.17
C LEU A 240 -13.58 14.15 7.09
N ASP A 241 -13.47 14.94 6.02
CA ASP A 241 -12.65 14.66 4.83
C ASP A 241 -12.95 13.28 4.22
N ILE A 242 -14.24 12.94 4.16
CA ILE A 242 -14.72 11.68 3.60
C ILE A 242 -15.22 11.94 2.19
N HIS A 243 -14.76 11.13 1.25
CA HIS A 243 -15.17 11.17 -0.14
C HIS A 243 -16.00 9.94 -0.49
N TRP A 244 -17.04 10.10 -1.29
CA TRP A 244 -17.88 8.99 -1.75
C TRP A 244 -17.86 8.87 -3.27
N TYR A 245 -17.88 7.63 -3.75
CA TYR A 245 -18.08 7.30 -5.16
C TYR A 245 -19.10 6.19 -5.34
N THR A 246 -19.77 6.19 -6.49
CA THR A 246 -20.67 5.10 -6.91
C THR A 246 -20.08 4.25 -8.03
N SER A 247 -19.23 4.85 -8.85
CA SER A 247 -18.68 4.23 -10.05
C SER A 247 -17.19 4.51 -10.21
N LEU A 248 -16.52 3.61 -10.91
CA LEU A 248 -15.14 3.80 -11.35
C LEU A 248 -15.15 4.40 -12.77
N GLY A 249 -14.29 5.39 -12.99
CA GLY A 249 -14.11 6.10 -14.24
C GLY A 249 -13.06 5.47 -15.15
N ALA A 250 -12.33 6.35 -15.84
CA ALA A 250 -11.28 5.97 -16.79
C ALA A 250 -10.08 5.33 -16.08
N VAL A 251 -9.25 4.65 -16.88
CA VAL A 251 -7.96 4.12 -16.41
C VAL A 251 -6.87 5.10 -16.81
N ASP A 252 -6.29 5.74 -15.80
CA ASP A 252 -5.18 6.68 -15.89
C ASP A 252 -3.85 5.93 -15.73
N PHE A 253 -2.85 6.33 -16.51
CA PHE A 253 -1.49 5.81 -16.41
C PHE A 253 -0.63 6.89 -15.79
N VAL A 254 -0.12 6.63 -14.60
CA VAL A 254 0.63 7.59 -13.80
C VAL A 254 1.95 7.00 -13.35
N ASP A 255 2.89 7.85 -12.97
CA ASP A 255 4.12 7.39 -12.34
C ASP A 255 3.81 6.72 -10.99
N LEU A 256 4.40 5.56 -10.71
CA LEU A 256 4.14 4.82 -9.48
C LEU A 256 4.45 5.64 -8.22
N GLU A 257 5.42 6.56 -8.28
CA GLU A 257 5.78 7.44 -7.16
C GLU A 257 4.69 8.47 -6.79
N THR A 258 3.72 8.72 -7.68
CA THR A 258 2.58 9.60 -7.37
C THR A 258 1.61 9.01 -6.35
N ILE A 259 1.70 7.69 -6.12
CA ILE A 259 0.86 6.97 -5.16
C ILE A 259 1.40 7.23 -3.75
N GLN A 260 0.54 7.76 -2.88
CA GLN A 260 0.92 8.17 -1.53
C GLN A 260 0.60 7.11 -0.48
N ALA A 261 -0.54 6.43 -0.60
CA ALA A 261 -0.99 5.45 0.39
C ALA A 261 -2.09 4.53 -0.14
N VAL A 262 -2.32 3.44 0.59
CA VAL A 262 -3.52 2.62 0.46
C VAL A 262 -4.68 3.30 1.18
N VAL A 263 -5.86 3.28 0.56
CA VAL A 263 -7.08 3.78 1.19
C VAL A 263 -8.06 2.65 1.44
N GLY A 264 -8.77 2.76 2.56
CA GLY A 264 -9.88 1.88 2.87
C GLY A 264 -11.13 2.31 2.12
N ARG A 265 -12.10 1.39 2.00
CA ARG A 265 -13.44 1.73 1.52
C ARG A 265 -14.51 0.98 2.27
N VAL A 266 -15.61 1.66 2.56
CA VAL A 266 -16.78 1.09 3.25
C VAL A 266 -18.00 1.29 2.38
N LYS A 267 -18.72 0.21 2.11
CA LYS A 267 -19.98 0.27 1.36
C LYS A 267 -21.10 0.70 2.30
N ASP A 268 -21.78 1.79 1.97
CA ASP A 268 -22.95 2.28 2.68
C ASP A 268 -24.05 2.68 1.69
N ARG A 269 -25.23 2.07 1.83
CA ARG A 269 -26.45 2.38 1.04
C ARG A 269 -26.23 2.53 -0.48
N GLY A 270 -25.38 1.70 -1.07
CA GLY A 270 -25.09 1.73 -2.51
C GLY A 270 -23.96 2.66 -2.93
N HIS A 271 -23.39 3.43 -2.00
CA HIS A 271 -22.19 4.24 -2.20
C HIS A 271 -20.99 3.58 -1.52
N PHE A 272 -19.79 3.94 -1.96
CA PHE A 272 -18.56 3.61 -1.26
C PHE A 272 -17.98 4.88 -0.65
N ALA A 273 -17.82 4.90 0.67
CA ALA A 273 -17.05 5.90 1.40
C ALA A 273 -15.57 5.51 1.36
N ILE A 274 -14.70 6.46 1.02
CA ILE A 274 -13.24 6.29 1.06
C ILE A 274 -12.77 6.69 2.46
N ILE A 275 -11.96 5.82 3.07
CA ILE A 275 -11.33 6.05 4.36
C ILE A 275 -9.84 6.23 4.12
N ASP A 276 -9.41 7.48 4.11
CA ASP A 276 -8.03 7.86 3.82
C ASP A 276 -7.31 8.26 5.11
N ARG A 277 -6.46 7.37 5.62
CA ARG A 277 -5.68 7.54 6.86
C ARG A 277 -4.73 8.74 6.85
N ASN A 278 -4.45 9.31 5.67
CA ASN A 278 -3.57 10.47 5.54
C ASN A 278 -4.32 11.81 5.71
N THR A 279 -5.64 11.76 5.92
CA THR A 279 -6.42 12.95 6.28
C THR A 279 -6.20 13.30 7.76
N VAL A 280 -6.19 14.60 8.06
CA VAL A 280 -5.60 15.22 9.27
C VAL A 280 -6.22 14.75 10.61
N ASN A 281 -7.27 13.91 10.60
CA ASN A 281 -8.03 13.55 11.81
C ASN A 281 -8.32 12.04 12.00
N LEU A 282 -7.67 11.13 11.27
CA LEU A 282 -7.87 9.70 11.52
C LEU A 282 -6.83 9.15 12.50
N VAL A 283 -7.31 8.67 13.65
CA VAL A 283 -6.51 7.94 14.64
C VAL A 283 -5.96 6.66 13.99
N SER A 284 -4.67 6.65 13.69
CA SER A 284 -3.96 5.45 13.23
C SER A 284 -3.54 4.62 14.45
N THR A 285 -3.93 3.34 14.46
CA THR A 285 -3.32 2.36 15.37
C THR A 285 -1.98 1.93 14.77
N HIS A 286 -0.89 2.58 15.20
CA HIS A 286 0.45 2.10 14.92
C HIS A 286 0.71 0.88 15.81
N TYR A 287 0.82 -0.30 15.21
CA TYR A 287 1.52 -1.41 15.85
C TYR A 287 3.01 -1.06 15.77
N ILE A 288 3.52 -0.47 16.84
CA ILE A 288 4.95 -0.22 16.97
C ILE A 288 5.61 -1.60 17.05
N ASP A 289 6.23 -2.05 15.95
CA ASP A 289 7.42 -2.89 16.10
C ASP A 289 8.49 -1.94 16.64
N GLU A 290 8.96 -2.19 17.86
CA GLU A 290 9.76 -1.23 18.63
C GLU A 290 10.87 -0.54 17.81
N PRO A 291 11.02 0.79 17.95
CA PRO A 291 11.99 1.56 17.17
C PRO A 291 13.41 1.05 17.41
N GLU A 292 14.22 1.10 16.35
CA GLU A 292 15.67 1.00 16.45
C GLU A 292 16.16 2.04 17.47
N GLY A 293 16.51 1.56 18.66
CA GLY A 293 17.18 2.38 19.66
C GLY A 293 18.53 2.86 19.11
N PRO A 294 19.02 4.03 19.54
CA PRO A 294 20.27 4.58 19.05
C PRO A 294 21.40 3.56 19.26
N GLU A 295 22.23 3.38 18.23
CA GLU A 295 23.47 2.61 18.33
C GLU A 295 24.33 3.18 19.46
N GLU A 296 24.29 2.55 20.64
CA GLU A 296 25.31 2.79 21.65
C GLU A 296 26.62 2.24 21.12
N VAL A 297 27.49 3.16 20.69
CA VAL A 297 28.89 2.90 20.41
C VAL A 297 29.53 2.42 21.72
N VAL A 298 29.68 1.11 21.87
CA VAL A 298 30.43 0.51 22.99
C VAL A 298 31.92 0.81 22.77
N PRO A 299 32.59 1.57 23.64
CA PRO A 299 34.03 1.73 23.57
C PRO A 299 34.70 0.41 23.98
N ARG A 300 35.76 0.06 23.24
CA ARG A 300 36.58 -1.14 23.46
C ARG A 300 37.24 -1.18 24.83
#